data_AF-A0A1V4AVG0-F1
#
_entry.id   AF-A0A1V4AVG0-F1
#
_cell.length_a   1.000
_cell.length_b   1.000
_cell.length_c   1.000
_cell.angle_alpha   90.00
_cell.angle_beta   90.00
_cell.angle_gamma   90.00
#
_symmetry.space_group_name_H-M   'P 1'
#
loop_
_entity.id
_entity.type
_entity.pdbx_description
1 polymer ?
#
loop_
_entity_poly.entity_id
_entity_poly.type
_entity_poly.pdbx_seq_one_letter_code
_entity_poly.pdbx_strand_id
1 'polypeptide(L)'
;MTKQKALASPGTTKSYKVFVSSTYLDNQERRRIVQDVITRAGMVWHGMELFAASTRPVVEECLRYAREADVLVGIIAHRYGWEPDGKKSITEMEYDAAKERLMFLINHNPDIPVPQKNYDEGPDRWKKQDKLEAFKKKIVQDQTPAIFNETTLGSIVLDSLNKWREEKEGAAGRRNRFKK
;
A
#
# COMPACT_ATOMS: atom_id res chain seq x y z
N MET A 1 51.66 -13.24 -15.47
CA MET A 1 51.10 -12.75 -14.19
C MET A 1 49.87 -11.92 -14.48
N THR A 2 48.71 -12.56 -14.58
CA THR A 2 47.45 -11.90 -14.95
C THR A 2 46.70 -11.58 -13.66
N LYS A 3 46.55 -10.29 -13.34
CA LYS A 3 45.80 -9.85 -12.16
C LYS A 3 44.33 -10.19 -12.35
N GLN A 4 43.85 -11.16 -11.59
CA GLN A 4 42.43 -11.49 -11.50
C GLN A 4 41.72 -10.35 -10.77
N LYS A 5 40.82 -9.67 -11.47
CA LYS A 5 39.93 -8.65 -10.90
C LYS A 5 39.06 -9.37 -9.86
N ALA A 6 39.20 -9.03 -8.59
CA ALA A 6 38.32 -9.51 -7.54
C ALA A 6 36.88 -9.09 -7.89
N LEU A 7 35.96 -10.06 -7.96
CA LEU A 7 34.53 -9.77 -8.03
C LEU A 7 34.15 -8.99 -6.76
N ALA A 8 33.48 -7.85 -6.93
CA ALA A 8 32.87 -7.14 -5.83
C ALA A 8 31.91 -8.09 -5.09
N SER A 9 31.99 -8.10 -3.76
CA SER A 9 31.04 -8.81 -2.89
C SER A 9 29.62 -8.38 -3.27
N PRO A 10 28.61 -9.29 -3.35
CA PRO A 10 27.25 -8.90 -3.65
C PRO A 10 26.81 -7.91 -2.57
N GLY A 11 26.69 -6.63 -2.96
CA GLY A 11 26.22 -5.60 -2.06
C GLY A 11 24.88 -6.05 -1.49
N THR A 12 24.72 -5.94 -0.17
CA THR A 12 23.47 -6.27 0.50
C THR A 12 22.38 -5.35 -0.07
N THR A 13 21.61 -5.84 -1.05
CA THR A 13 20.50 -5.08 -1.63
C THR A 13 19.55 -4.79 -0.48
N LYS A 14 19.33 -3.51 -0.16
CA LYS A 14 18.40 -3.13 0.90
C LYS A 14 17.02 -3.72 0.56
N SER A 15 16.53 -4.62 1.40
CA SER A 15 15.16 -5.12 1.25
C SER A 15 14.19 -4.12 1.87
N TYR A 16 13.31 -3.55 1.05
CA TYR A 16 12.33 -2.57 1.49
C TYR A 16 11.11 -3.26 2.10
N LYS A 17 10.62 -2.71 3.21
CA LYS A 17 9.40 -3.15 3.88
C LYS A 17 8.20 -2.41 3.30
N VAL A 18 7.25 -3.15 2.74
CA VAL A 18 6.01 -2.62 2.18
C VAL A 18 4.85 -3.00 3.07
N PHE A 19 4.02 -2.04 3.49
CA PHE A 19 2.78 -2.34 4.22
C PHE A 19 1.58 -2.29 3.28
N VAL A 20 0.79 -3.36 3.21
CA VAL A 20 -0.39 -3.47 2.33
C VAL A 20 -1.64 -3.06 3.10
N SER A 21 -2.16 -1.87 2.81
CA SER A 21 -3.34 -1.28 3.43
C SER A 21 -4.55 -1.35 2.50
N SER A 22 -5.65 -1.90 3.00
CA SER A 22 -6.94 -1.94 2.31
C SER A 22 -8.03 -2.41 3.27
N THR A 23 -9.30 -2.21 2.92
CA THR A 23 -10.37 -3.05 3.49
C THR A 23 -10.16 -4.50 3.10
N TYR A 24 -10.56 -5.47 3.93
CA TYR A 24 -10.27 -6.88 3.68
C TYR A 24 -11.33 -7.57 2.79
N LEU A 25 -12.60 -7.44 3.14
CA LEU A 25 -13.69 -8.25 2.58
C LEU A 25 -13.83 -8.15 1.06
N ASP A 26 -13.67 -6.95 0.49
CA ASP A 26 -13.78 -6.67 -0.95
C ASP A 26 -12.44 -6.75 -1.69
N ASN A 27 -11.30 -6.88 -0.99
CA ASN A 27 -9.96 -6.84 -1.61
C ASN A 27 -9.13 -8.11 -1.44
N GLN A 28 -9.67 -9.22 -0.94
CA GLN A 28 -8.86 -10.44 -0.70
C GLN A 28 -8.00 -10.83 -1.90
N GLU A 29 -8.58 -10.86 -3.10
CA GLU A 29 -7.84 -11.20 -4.33
C GLU A 29 -6.82 -10.13 -4.72
N ARG A 30 -7.19 -8.85 -4.61
CA ARG A 30 -6.30 -7.72 -4.87
C ARG A 30 -5.09 -7.71 -3.93
N ARG A 31 -5.30 -8.05 -2.65
CA ARG A 31 -4.24 -8.19 -1.66
C ARG A 31 -3.27 -9.30 -2.04
N ARG A 32 -3.77 -10.47 -2.47
CA ARG A 32 -2.91 -11.57 -2.95
C ARG A 32 -2.05 -11.14 -4.14
N ILE A 33 -2.67 -10.52 -5.16
CA ILE A 33 -1.96 -10.00 -6.33
C ILE A 33 -0.85 -9.02 -5.91
N VAL A 34 -1.15 -8.11 -5.01
CA VAL A 34 -0.17 -7.12 -4.52
C VAL A 34 0.95 -7.77 -3.71
N GLN A 35 0.63 -8.74 -2.84
CA GLN A 35 1.63 -9.50 -2.07
C GLN A 35 2.60 -10.26 -2.98
N ASP A 36 2.09 -10.92 -4.02
CA ASP A 36 2.88 -11.62 -5.03
C ASP A 36 3.80 -10.66 -5.79
N VAL A 37 3.27 -9.50 -6.17
CA VAL A 37 4.02 -8.45 -6.88
C VAL A 37 5.14 -7.88 -6.02
N ILE A 38 4.86 -7.55 -4.75
CA ILE A 38 5.88 -7.07 -3.80
C ILE A 38 7.01 -8.11 -3.65
N THR A 39 6.64 -9.38 -3.54
CA THR A 39 7.58 -10.49 -3.43
C THR A 39 8.44 -10.60 -4.70
N ARG A 40 7.83 -10.55 -5.89
CA ARG A 40 8.54 -10.57 -7.18
C ARG A 40 9.46 -9.36 -7.38
N ALA A 41 9.12 -8.21 -6.80
CA ALA A 41 9.99 -7.05 -6.80
C ALA A 41 11.21 -7.23 -5.88
N GLY A 42 11.30 -8.29 -5.06
CA GLY A 42 12.37 -8.50 -4.09
C GLY A 42 12.21 -7.66 -2.82
N MET A 43 10.98 -7.25 -2.49
CA MET A 43 10.63 -6.52 -1.28
C MET A 43 9.89 -7.45 -0.30
N VAL A 44 9.81 -7.04 0.97
CA VAL A 44 9.08 -7.79 2.01
C VAL A 44 7.77 -7.07 2.30
N TRP A 45 6.65 -7.77 2.10
CA TRP A 45 5.35 -7.22 2.46
C TRP A 45 4.99 -7.54 3.92
N HIS A 46 4.23 -6.64 4.53
CA HIS A 46 3.53 -6.82 5.80
C HIS A 46 2.06 -6.47 5.62
N GLY A 47 1.19 -7.18 6.31
CA GLY A 47 -0.25 -6.96 6.30
C GLY A 47 -0.89 -7.66 7.49
N MET A 48 -2.17 -7.41 7.71
CA MET A 48 -2.93 -8.00 8.82
C MET A 48 -2.88 -9.54 8.81
N GLU A 49 -2.67 -10.15 7.64
CA GLU A 49 -2.55 -11.59 7.45
C GLU A 49 -1.33 -12.23 8.12
N LEU A 50 -0.32 -11.41 8.43
CA LEU A 50 0.90 -11.86 9.12
C LEU A 50 0.88 -11.52 10.62
N PHE A 51 -0.20 -10.91 11.12
CA PHE A 51 -0.28 -10.56 12.53
C PHE A 51 -0.51 -11.83 13.35
N ALA A 52 0.46 -12.16 14.20
CA ALA A 52 0.31 -13.21 15.19
C ALA A 52 -0.64 -12.77 16.31
N ALA A 53 -1.14 -13.74 17.09
CA ALA A 53 -1.86 -13.44 18.32
C ALA A 53 -1.00 -12.52 19.21
N SER A 54 -1.58 -11.40 19.63
CA SER A 54 -0.88 -10.34 20.35
C SER A 54 -1.80 -9.76 21.43
N THR A 55 -1.20 -9.25 22.51
CA THR A 55 -1.92 -8.48 23.55
C THR A 55 -2.18 -7.04 23.13
N ARG A 56 -1.60 -6.59 22.01
CA ARG A 56 -1.83 -5.24 21.46
C ARG A 56 -3.13 -5.17 20.67
N PRO A 57 -3.89 -4.06 20.77
CA PRO A 57 -5.04 -3.84 19.91
C PRO A 57 -4.66 -3.84 18.42
N VAL A 58 -5.51 -4.43 17.57
CA VAL A 58 -5.31 -4.51 16.11
C VAL A 58 -5.00 -3.14 15.50
N VAL A 59 -5.69 -2.10 15.97
CA VAL A 59 -5.47 -0.72 15.52
C VAL A 59 -4.04 -0.26 15.79
N GLU A 60 -3.52 -0.52 16.98
CA GLU A 60 -2.16 -0.10 17.34
C GLU A 60 -1.12 -0.80 16.46
N GLU A 61 -1.29 -2.10 16.21
CA GLU A 61 -0.39 -2.87 15.34
C GLU A 61 -0.45 -2.38 13.89
N CYS A 62 -1.64 -2.18 13.31
CA CYS A 62 -1.79 -1.60 11.97
C CYS A 62 -1.06 -0.26 11.82
N LEU A 63 -1.25 0.66 12.77
CA LEU A 63 -0.60 1.96 12.74
C LEU A 63 0.91 1.85 12.92
N ARG A 64 1.39 0.92 13.75
CA ARG A 64 2.81 0.66 13.93
C ARG A 64 3.45 0.20 12.61
N TYR A 65 2.87 -0.79 11.95
CA TYR A 65 3.37 -1.29 10.66
C TYR A 65 3.33 -0.20 9.57
N ALA A 66 2.28 0.62 9.51
CA ALA A 66 2.21 1.74 8.58
C ALA A 66 3.34 2.76 8.80
N ARG A 67 3.69 3.08 10.06
CA ARG A 67 4.79 4.02 10.39
C ARG A 67 6.19 3.45 10.14
N GLU A 68 6.33 2.14 10.33
CA GLU A 68 7.62 1.43 10.21
C GLU A 68 7.96 1.01 8.78
N ALA A 69 6.97 0.91 7.89
CA ALA A 69 7.19 0.58 6.49
C ALA A 69 8.07 1.64 5.79
N ASP A 70 8.88 1.18 4.83
CA ASP A 70 9.55 2.11 3.92
C ASP A 70 8.53 2.74 2.96
N VAL A 71 7.47 2.00 2.60
CA VAL A 71 6.34 2.50 1.80
C VAL A 71 5.05 1.74 2.12
N LEU A 72 3.94 2.45 2.17
CA LEU A 72 2.60 1.87 2.21
C LEU A 72 2.07 1.70 0.79
N VAL A 73 1.52 0.53 0.46
CA VAL A 73 0.72 0.30 -0.74
C VAL A 73 -0.75 0.25 -0.33
N GLY A 74 -1.51 1.26 -0.75
CA GLY A 74 -2.92 1.41 -0.40
C GLY A 74 -3.84 1.04 -1.56
N ILE A 75 -4.75 0.09 -1.35
CA ILE A 75 -5.74 -0.35 -2.34
C ILE A 75 -7.12 0.12 -1.88
N ILE A 76 -7.71 1.07 -2.61
CA ILE A 76 -9.02 1.63 -2.30
C ILE A 76 -10.03 1.19 -3.35
N ALA A 77 -11.00 0.38 -2.92
CA ALA A 77 -12.06 -0.14 -3.75
C ALA A 77 -13.43 0.41 -3.34
N HIS A 78 -14.31 -0.43 -2.81
CA HIS A 78 -15.74 -0.12 -2.68
C HIS A 78 -16.20 0.08 -1.22
N ARG A 79 -15.35 -0.25 -0.26
CA ARG A 79 -15.65 -0.13 1.17
C ARG A 79 -14.82 0.98 1.82
N TYR A 80 -15.46 1.73 2.71
CA TYR A 80 -14.75 2.55 3.69
C TYR A 80 -14.20 1.67 4.81
N GLY A 81 -14.96 0.65 5.21
CA GLY A 81 -14.51 -0.37 6.16
C GLY A 81 -14.80 -0.04 7.63
N TRP A 82 -14.03 -0.70 8.50
CA TRP A 82 -14.21 -0.63 9.96
C TRP A 82 -13.66 0.68 10.53
N GLU A 83 -14.44 1.30 11.42
CA GLU A 83 -14.12 2.55 12.11
C GLU A 83 -13.99 2.28 13.61
N PRO A 84 -12.77 2.12 14.15
CA PRO A 84 -12.57 1.70 15.53
C PRO A 84 -13.15 2.67 16.57
N ASP A 85 -13.12 3.97 16.27
CA ASP A 85 -13.61 5.06 17.12
C ASP A 85 -14.83 5.79 16.54
N GLY A 86 -15.40 5.26 15.44
CA GLY A 86 -16.51 5.87 14.70
C GLY A 86 -16.16 7.12 13.88
N LYS A 87 -14.90 7.54 13.84
CA LYS A 87 -14.47 8.75 13.12
C LYS A 87 -13.85 8.42 11.77
N LYS A 88 -12.78 7.61 11.78
CA LYS A 88 -12.01 7.22 10.59
C LYS A 88 -11.94 5.71 10.45
N SER A 89 -11.87 5.25 9.21
CA SER A 89 -11.57 3.83 8.96
C SER A 89 -10.12 3.53 9.31
N ILE A 90 -9.85 2.28 9.70
CA ILE A 90 -8.47 1.83 9.96
C ILE A 90 -7.55 2.08 8.76
N THR A 91 -8.05 1.87 7.53
CA THR A 91 -7.33 2.16 6.28
C THR A 91 -6.97 3.64 6.14
N GLU A 92 -7.88 4.56 6.48
CA GLU A 92 -7.57 5.99 6.46
C GLU A 92 -6.57 6.37 7.57
N MET A 93 -6.67 5.74 8.74
CA MET A 93 -5.71 5.97 9.83
C MET A 93 -4.30 5.47 9.46
N GLU A 94 -4.20 4.33 8.78
CA GLU A 94 -2.94 3.80 8.23
C GLU A 94 -2.35 4.73 7.17
N TYR A 95 -3.20 5.26 6.28
CA TYR A 95 -2.81 6.27 5.30
C TYR A 95 -2.24 7.54 5.94
N ASP A 96 -2.84 8.01 7.04
CA ASP A 96 -2.37 9.18 7.79
C ASP A 96 -1.06 8.91 8.53
N ALA A 97 -0.84 7.66 8.97
CA ALA A 97 0.33 7.27 9.74
C ALA A 97 1.57 6.96 8.89
N ALA A 98 1.38 6.60 7.62
CA ALA A 98 2.47 6.22 6.71
C ALA A 98 3.31 7.42 6.26
N LYS A 99 4.63 7.22 6.21
CA LYS A 99 5.60 8.25 5.77
C LYS A 99 5.60 8.42 4.25
N GLU A 100 5.50 7.30 3.55
CA GLU A 100 5.50 7.24 2.09
C GLU A 100 4.42 6.28 1.62
N ARG A 101 3.79 6.61 0.49
CA ARG A 101 2.53 6.00 0.08
C ARG A 101 2.49 5.86 -1.44
N LEU A 102 2.09 4.69 -1.92
CA LEU A 102 1.67 4.43 -3.29
C LEU A 102 0.20 4.02 -3.24
N MET A 103 -0.67 4.84 -3.82
CA MET A 103 -2.12 4.67 -3.70
C MET A 103 -2.73 4.25 -5.02
N PHE A 104 -3.60 3.24 -4.96
CA PHE A 104 -4.26 2.62 -6.09
C PHE A 104 -5.77 2.69 -5.87
N LEU A 105 -6.48 3.41 -6.73
CA LEU A 105 -7.93 3.54 -6.67
C LEU A 105 -8.56 2.69 -7.78
N ILE A 106 -9.58 1.91 -7.43
CA ILE A 106 -10.32 1.15 -8.43
C ILE A 106 -11.03 2.11 -9.38
N ASN A 107 -10.97 1.83 -10.68
CA ASN A 107 -11.71 2.58 -11.67
C ASN A 107 -13.20 2.35 -11.46
N HIS A 108 -13.92 3.40 -11.06
CA HIS A 108 -15.36 3.35 -10.98
C HIS A 108 -15.95 3.59 -12.36
N ASN A 109 -16.41 2.52 -13.02
CA ASN A 109 -17.22 2.64 -14.21
C ASN A 109 -18.70 2.75 -13.78
N PRO A 110 -19.38 3.89 -13.99
CA PRO A 110 -20.78 4.06 -13.61
C PRO A 110 -21.73 3.11 -14.37
N ASP A 111 -21.31 2.61 -15.54
CA ASP A 111 -22.08 1.67 -16.35
C ASP A 111 -21.96 0.22 -15.87
N ILE A 112 -21.04 -0.06 -14.93
CA ILE A 112 -20.82 -1.41 -14.37
C ILE A 112 -21.23 -1.40 -12.90
N PRO A 113 -22.39 -2.01 -12.56
CA PRO A 113 -22.84 -2.07 -11.18
C PRO A 113 -21.86 -2.80 -10.27
N VAL A 114 -21.53 -2.18 -9.14
CA VAL A 114 -20.75 -2.83 -8.08
C VAL A 114 -21.66 -3.82 -7.34
N PRO A 115 -21.27 -5.10 -7.16
CA PRO A 115 -22.06 -6.07 -6.40
C PRO A 115 -22.35 -5.58 -4.97
N GLN A 116 -23.58 -5.80 -4.49
CA GLN A 116 -24.02 -5.33 -3.16
C GLN A 116 -23.13 -5.81 -2.00
N LYS A 117 -22.50 -6.97 -2.13
CA LYS A 117 -21.53 -7.54 -1.17
C LYS A 117 -20.23 -6.74 -1.04
N ASN A 118 -19.91 -5.92 -2.04
CA ASN A 118 -18.69 -5.13 -2.05
C ASN A 118 -18.88 -3.75 -1.38
N TYR A 119 -20.09 -3.42 -0.94
CA TYR A 119 -20.32 -2.24 -0.10
C TYR A 119 -20.21 -2.59 1.38
N ASP A 120 -20.00 -1.59 2.22
CA ASP A 120 -20.13 -1.77 3.67
C ASP A 120 -21.55 -2.22 4.05
N GLU A 121 -21.67 -3.05 5.08
CA GLU A 121 -22.96 -3.57 5.54
C GLU A 121 -23.58 -2.67 6.63
N GLY A 122 -24.87 -2.86 6.88
CA GLY A 122 -25.60 -2.17 7.93
C GLY A 122 -26.26 -0.84 7.52
N PRO A 123 -27.02 -0.24 8.45
CA PRO A 123 -27.84 0.94 8.18
C PRO A 123 -27.03 2.19 7.80
N ASP A 124 -25.77 2.27 8.23
CA ASP A 124 -24.89 3.41 7.95
C ASP A 124 -24.09 3.28 6.64
N ARG A 125 -24.39 2.28 5.79
CA ARG A 125 -23.71 2.05 4.50
C ARG A 125 -23.51 3.32 3.68
N TRP A 126 -24.57 4.10 3.50
CA TRP A 126 -24.51 5.28 2.62
C TRP A 126 -23.65 6.40 3.23
N LYS A 127 -23.71 6.58 4.56
CA LYS A 127 -22.77 7.49 5.26
C LYS A 127 -21.32 7.04 5.10
N LYS A 128 -21.05 5.72 5.11
CA LYS A 128 -19.72 5.18 4.83
C LYS A 128 -19.29 5.40 3.39
N GLN A 129 -20.22 5.36 2.42
CA GLN A 129 -19.90 5.73 1.04
C GLN A 129 -19.52 7.21 0.92
N ASP A 130 -20.22 8.11 1.60
CA ASP A 130 -19.84 9.53 1.64
C ASP A 130 -18.42 9.71 2.22
N LYS A 131 -18.09 8.98 3.29
CA LYS A 131 -16.73 8.98 3.87
C LYS A 131 -15.67 8.39 2.93
N LEU A 132 -15.99 7.30 2.22
CA LEU A 132 -15.09 6.73 1.21
C LEU A 132 -14.80 7.73 0.09
N GLU A 133 -15.81 8.43 -0.41
CA GLU A 133 -15.63 9.44 -1.45
C GLU A 133 -14.84 10.65 -0.95
N ALA A 134 -15.06 11.07 0.30
CA ALA A 134 -14.23 12.09 0.93
C ALA A 134 -12.77 11.63 1.04
N PHE A 135 -12.53 10.37 1.41
CA PHE A 135 -11.18 9.82 1.51
C PHE A 135 -10.49 9.70 0.14
N LYS A 136 -11.19 9.25 -0.91
CA LYS A 136 -10.66 9.25 -2.29
C LYS A 136 -10.28 10.65 -2.75
N LYS A 137 -11.13 11.65 -2.47
CA LYS A 137 -10.83 13.07 -2.78
C LYS A 137 -9.59 13.57 -2.06
N LYS A 138 -9.45 13.26 -0.77
CA LYS A 138 -8.25 13.57 0.02
C LYS A 138 -6.99 12.95 -0.59
N ILE A 139 -7.04 11.66 -0.97
CA ILE A 139 -5.90 11.00 -1.62
C ILE A 139 -5.47 11.74 -2.89
N VAL A 140 -6.42 12.14 -3.73
CA VAL A 140 -6.17 12.87 -4.99
C VAL A 140 -5.63 14.29 -4.73
N GLN A 141 -6.03 14.93 -3.63
CA GLN A 141 -5.51 16.25 -3.24
C GLN A 141 -4.08 16.16 -2.71
N ASP A 142 -3.78 15.11 -1.94
CA ASP A 142 -2.47 14.93 -1.30
C ASP A 142 -1.39 14.44 -2.29
N GLN A 143 -1.75 13.67 -3.30
CA GLN A 143 -0.83 13.07 -4.28
C GLN A 143 -1.55 12.54 -5.53
N THR A 144 -0.80 12.10 -6.53
CA THR A 144 -1.35 11.45 -7.73
C THR A 144 -1.51 9.94 -7.48
N PRO A 145 -2.73 9.41 -7.25
CA PRO A 145 -2.94 7.96 -7.20
C PRO A 145 -2.92 7.35 -8.60
N ALA A 146 -2.59 6.06 -8.68
CA ALA A 146 -2.81 5.28 -9.89
C ALA A 146 -4.25 4.74 -9.91
N ILE A 147 -4.86 4.72 -11.10
CA ILE A 147 -6.17 4.11 -11.32
C ILE A 147 -5.97 2.70 -11.87
N PHE A 148 -6.68 1.72 -11.32
CA PHE A 148 -6.58 0.33 -11.75
C PHE A 148 -7.95 -0.29 -12.05
N ASN A 149 -7.93 -1.38 -12.82
CA ASN A 149 -9.02 -2.35 -12.90
C ASN A 149 -8.45 -3.73 -12.51
N GLU A 150 -9.31 -4.75 -12.39
CA GLU A 150 -8.90 -6.07 -11.87
C GLU A 150 -7.71 -6.68 -12.63
N THR A 151 -7.61 -6.43 -13.95
CA THR A 151 -6.56 -7.03 -14.79
C THR A 151 -5.26 -6.22 -14.81
N THR A 152 -5.27 -4.97 -14.35
CA THR A 152 -4.11 -4.06 -14.42
C THR A 152 -3.43 -3.82 -13.08
N LEU A 153 -4.08 -4.17 -11.95
CA LEU A 153 -3.55 -3.87 -10.61
C LEU A 153 -2.11 -4.35 -10.44
N GLY A 154 -1.82 -5.62 -10.78
CA GLY A 154 -0.50 -6.20 -10.55
C GLY A 154 0.62 -5.50 -11.33
N SER A 155 0.38 -5.17 -12.61
CA SER A 155 1.39 -4.51 -13.45
C SER A 155 1.66 -3.07 -13.01
N ILE A 156 0.63 -2.31 -12.67
CA ILE A 156 0.75 -0.92 -12.21
C ILE A 156 1.46 -0.87 -10.86
N VAL A 157 1.16 -1.78 -9.94
CA VAL A 157 1.82 -1.86 -8.63
C VAL A 157 3.30 -2.19 -8.78
N LEU A 158 3.65 -3.15 -9.66
CA LEU A 158 5.04 -3.54 -9.90
C LEU A 158 5.87 -2.37 -10.45
N ASP A 159 5.34 -1.70 -11.49
CA ASP A 159 5.97 -0.53 -12.09
C ASP A 159 6.17 0.60 -11.08
N SER A 160 5.13 0.89 -10.28
CA SER A 160 5.18 1.93 -9.25
C SER A 160 6.22 1.64 -8.17
N LEU A 161 6.33 0.39 -7.71
CA LEU A 161 7.33 -0.03 -6.71
C LEU A 161 8.76 0.07 -7.26
N ASN A 162 8.98 -0.32 -8.52
CA ASN A 162 10.30 -0.22 -9.14
C ASN A 162 10.74 1.24 -9.31
N LYS A 163 9.85 2.10 -9.82
CA LYS A 163 10.12 3.55 -9.93
C LYS A 163 10.42 4.18 -8.58
N TRP A 164 9.59 3.87 -7.58
CA TRP A 164 9.81 4.34 -6.22
C TRP A 164 11.19 3.90 -5.68
N ARG A 165 11.59 2.64 -5.88
CA ARG A 165 12.92 2.15 -5.49
C ARG A 165 14.04 2.92 -6.17
N GLU A 166 13.97 3.09 -7.48
CA GLU A 166 14.98 3.80 -8.27
C GLU A 166 15.16 5.24 -7.77
N GLU A 167 14.08 5.92 -7.42
CA GLU A 167 14.12 7.27 -6.84
C GLU A 167 14.83 7.28 -5.47
N LYS A 168 14.55 6.30 -4.60
CA LYS A 168 15.21 6.21 -3.28
C LYS A 168 16.69 5.94 -3.39
N GLU A 169 17.08 5.02 -4.26
CA GLU A 169 18.47 4.64 -4.46
C GLU A 169 19.25 5.76 -5.16
N GLY A 170 18.64 6.42 -6.16
CA GLY A 170 19.21 7.59 -6.84
C GLY A 170 19.36 8.81 -5.93
N ALA A 171 18.41 9.06 -5.02
CA ALA A 171 18.52 10.13 -4.02
C ALA A 171 19.63 9.87 -3.00
N ALA A 172 19.79 8.62 -2.53
CA ALA A 172 20.86 8.24 -1.62
C ALA A 172 22.25 8.39 -2.27
N GLY A 173 22.40 7.96 -3.52
CA GLY A 173 23.64 8.11 -4.29
C GLY A 173 24.05 9.56 -4.58
N ARG A 174 23.08 10.49 -4.64
CA ARG A 174 23.37 11.94 -4.72
C ARG A 174 23.85 12.49 -3.38
N ARG A 175 23.19 12.18 -2.25
CA ARG A 175 23.59 12.67 -0.91
C ARG A 175 25.01 12.24 -0.52
N ASN A 176 25.44 11.04 -0.90
CA ASN A 176 26.78 10.54 -0.59
C ASN A 176 27.89 11.22 -1.42
N ARG A 177 27.57 11.80 -2.59
CA ARG A 177 28.55 12.51 -3.44
C ARG A 177 28.87 13.93 -2.97
N PHE A 178 27.95 14.58 -2.25
CA PHE A 178 28.15 15.94 -1.73
C PHE A 178 28.71 15.97 -0.29
N LYS A 179 28.93 14.81 0.32
CA LYS A 179 29.56 14.67 1.65
C LYS A 179 31.03 14.25 1.60
N LYS A 180 31.60 14.10 0.40
CA LYS A 180 33.03 13.89 0.16
C LYS A 180 33.60 15.16 -0.45
#